data_AF-A0A932B2R0-F1
#
_entry.id   AF-A0A932B2R0-F1
#
_cell.length_a   1.000
_cell.length_b   1.000
_cell.length_c   1.000
_cell.angle_alpha   90.00
_cell.angle_beta   90.00
_cell.angle_gamma   90.00
#
_symmetry.space_group_name_H-M   'P 1'
#
loop_
_entity.id
_entity.type
_entity.pdbx_description
1 polymer ?
#
loop_
_entity_poly.entity_id
_entity_poly.type
_entity_poly.pdbx_seq_one_letter_code
_entity_poly.pdbx_strand_id
1 'polypeptide(L)'
;MKPSTTHRAIVFSHANSFPASTYQALFEGWRAAGYEVHALDKFGHDPRYPVTMDWPHLVVQLKDFIEHEVRHPAYLVGQSLGGYLSLMAASRYPHLAQGVVV
;
A
#
# COMPACT_ATOMS: atom_id res chain seq x y z
N MET A 1 -9.97 16.27 23.35
CA MET A 1 -9.48 15.35 22.30
C MET A 1 -9.92 15.93 20.96
N LYS A 2 -9.00 16.31 20.06
CA LYS A 2 -9.41 16.75 18.72
C LYS A 2 -10.05 15.54 18.01
N PRO A 3 -11.13 15.73 17.22
CA PRO A 3 -11.64 14.63 16.41
C PRO A 3 -10.52 14.16 15.49
N SER A 4 -10.20 12.88 15.52
CA SER A 4 -9.33 12.26 14.52
C SER A 4 -10.00 12.46 13.17
N THR A 5 -9.42 13.27 12.30
CA THR A 5 -9.82 13.29 10.89
C THR A 5 -9.59 11.89 10.35
N THR A 6 -10.66 11.14 10.10
CA THR A 6 -10.55 9.80 9.51
C THR A 6 -10.10 9.97 8.07
N HIS A 7 -8.79 9.90 7.84
CA HIS A 7 -8.22 9.95 6.50
C HIS A 7 -8.77 8.77 5.70
N ARG A 8 -9.49 9.05 4.61
CA ARG A 8 -10.03 8.03 3.69
C ARG A 8 -8.97 7.71 2.64
N ALA A 9 -7.86 7.15 3.08
CA ALA A 9 -6.73 6.83 2.21
C ALA A 9 -6.66 5.34 1.92
N ILE A 10 -6.44 5.01 0.65
CA ILE A 10 -6.18 3.65 0.17
C ILE A 10 -4.75 3.62 -0.36
N VAL A 11 -3.97 2.65 0.11
CA VAL A 11 -2.68 2.30 -0.46
C VAL A 11 -2.84 0.97 -1.16
N PHE A 12 -2.75 0.98 -2.49
CA PHE A 12 -2.90 -0.19 -3.32
C PHE A 12 -1.55 -0.84 -3.65
N SER A 13 -1.45 -2.14 -3.42
CA SER A 13 -0.31 -2.98 -3.78
C SER A 13 -0.70 -3.98 -4.87
N HIS A 14 -0.05 -3.87 -6.02
CA HIS A 14 -0.37 -4.64 -7.23
C HIS A 14 0.08 -6.12 -7.16
N ALA A 15 -0.40 -6.96 -8.09
CA ALA A 15 0.08 -8.33 -8.23
C ALA A 15 1.48 -8.40 -8.87
N ASN A 16 2.17 -9.53 -8.71
CA ASN A 16 3.47 -9.72 -9.35
C ASN A 16 3.37 -9.54 -10.87
N SER A 17 4.35 -8.87 -11.47
CA SER A 17 4.43 -8.57 -12.92
C SER A 17 3.40 -7.60 -13.50
N PHE A 18 2.48 -7.03 -12.71
CA PHE A 18 1.52 -6.01 -13.16
C PHE A 18 1.77 -4.70 -12.41
N PRO A 19 2.25 -3.62 -13.03
CA PRO A 19 2.48 -2.37 -12.31
C PRO A 19 1.16 -1.75 -11.83
N ALA A 20 1.22 -0.85 -10.84
CA ALA A 20 0.02 -0.20 -10.32
C ALA A 20 -0.74 0.59 -11.41
N SER A 21 -0.04 1.11 -12.40
CA SER A 21 -0.63 1.76 -13.58
C SER A 21 -1.60 0.88 -14.38
N THR A 22 -1.60 -0.45 -14.24
CA THR A 22 -2.63 -1.33 -14.85
C THR A 22 -4.00 -1.21 -14.19
N TYR A 23 -4.09 -0.66 -12.97
CA TYR A 23 -5.31 -0.61 -12.16
C TYR A 23 -6.01 0.75 -12.17
N GLN A 24 -5.73 1.62 -13.15
CA GLN A 24 -6.26 3.00 -13.16
C GLN A 24 -7.79 3.06 -13.11
N ALA A 25 -8.50 2.19 -13.82
CA ALA A 25 -9.96 2.15 -13.78
C ALA A 25 -10.50 1.88 -12.36
N LEU A 26 -9.81 1.03 -11.58
CA LEU A 26 -10.14 0.79 -10.17
C LEU A 26 -9.86 2.03 -9.31
N PHE A 27 -8.73 2.69 -9.54
CA PHE A 27 -8.35 3.91 -8.81
C PHE A 27 -9.32 5.06 -9.09
N GLU A 28 -9.76 5.23 -10.33
CA GLU A 28 -10.79 6.21 -10.71
C GLU A 28 -12.10 5.97 -9.96
N GLY A 29 -12.54 4.72 -9.86
CA GLY A 29 -13.72 4.35 -9.07
C GLY A 29 -13.59 4.73 -7.59
N TRP A 30 -12.43 4.47 -6.97
CA TRP A 30 -12.20 4.84 -5.57
C TRP A 30 -12.07 6.36 -5.37
N ARG A 31 -11.40 7.07 -6.27
CA ARG A 31 -11.32 8.54 -6.25
C ARG A 31 -12.70 9.17 -6.39
N ALA A 32 -13.54 8.65 -7.29
CA ALA A 32 -14.93 9.07 -7.44
C ALA A 32 -15.77 8.82 -6.17
N ALA A 33 -15.44 7.77 -5.40
CA ALA A 33 -16.04 7.49 -4.09
C ALA A 33 -15.47 8.35 -2.93
N GLY A 34 -14.56 9.28 -3.24
CA GLY A 34 -13.99 10.23 -2.28
C GLY A 34 -12.81 9.68 -1.47
N TYR A 35 -12.13 8.64 -1.97
CA TYR A 35 -10.88 8.16 -1.37
C TYR A 35 -9.66 8.87 -1.98
N GLU A 36 -8.67 9.13 -1.14
CA GLU A 36 -7.32 9.42 -1.57
C GLU A 36 -6.62 8.10 -1.94
N VAL A 37 -6.12 7.97 -3.17
CA VAL A 37 -5.60 6.69 -3.68
C VAL A 37 -4.13 6.82 -4.03
N HIS A 38 -3.32 6.03 -3.34
CA HIS A 38 -1.88 5.92 -3.48
C HIS A 38 -1.49 4.53 -3.96
N ALA A 39 -0.48 4.43 -4.80
CA ALA A 39 0.07 3.15 -5.20
C ALA A 39 1.54 3.30 -5.61
N LEU A 40 2.38 2.41 -5.09
CA LEU A 40 3.76 2.28 -5.57
C LEU A 40 3.72 1.53 -6.91
N ASP A 41 4.24 2.14 -7.98
CA ASP A 41 4.05 1.60 -9.34
C ASP A 41 4.73 0.24 -9.54
N LYS A 42 5.94 0.05 -8.99
CA LYS A 42 6.73 -1.19 -9.13
C LYS A 42 7.55 -1.54 -7.90
N PHE A 43 7.23 -2.66 -7.25
CA PHE A 43 8.06 -3.23 -6.18
C PHE A 43 9.37 -3.83 -6.70
N GLY A 44 10.43 -3.79 -5.89
CA GLY A 44 11.68 -4.50 -6.15
C GLY A 44 12.55 -3.94 -7.28
N HIS A 45 12.22 -2.77 -7.80
CA HIS A 45 13.01 -2.08 -8.84
C HIS A 45 13.96 -1.02 -8.27
N ASP A 46 13.79 -0.66 -7.01
CA ASP A 46 14.70 0.21 -6.30
C ASP A 46 15.77 -0.64 -5.60
N PRO A 47 17.07 -0.44 -5.88
CA PRO A 47 18.17 -1.23 -5.30
C PRO A 47 18.22 -1.24 -3.77
N ARG A 48 17.59 -0.27 -3.10
CA ARG A 48 17.49 -0.22 -1.62
C ARG A 48 16.62 -1.33 -1.04
N TYR A 49 15.74 -1.90 -1.86
CA TYR A 49 14.79 -2.93 -1.45
C TYR A 49 14.96 -4.20 -2.32
N PRO A 50 16.06 -4.95 -2.13
CA PRO A 50 16.36 -6.12 -2.95
C PRO A 50 15.30 -7.21 -2.78
N VAL A 51 14.99 -7.92 -3.87
CA VAL A 51 14.07 -9.06 -3.84
C VAL A 51 14.80 -10.27 -3.25
N THR A 52 14.37 -10.72 -2.08
CA THR A 52 14.86 -11.92 -1.39
C THR A 52 13.70 -12.83 -0.99
N MET A 53 14.02 -14.02 -0.47
CA MET A 53 13.02 -14.96 0.03
C MET A 53 12.06 -14.28 1.02
N ASP A 54 10.77 -14.58 0.87
CA ASP A 54 9.66 -14.03 1.67
C ASP A 54 9.50 -12.50 1.59
N TRP A 55 10.21 -11.84 0.67
CA TRP A 55 10.08 -10.42 0.35
C TRP A 55 10.14 -9.42 1.52
N PRO A 56 10.97 -9.62 2.57
CA PRO A 56 10.98 -8.72 3.72
C PRO A 56 11.32 -7.28 3.35
N HIS A 57 12.19 -7.07 2.36
CA HIS A 57 12.56 -5.73 1.89
C HIS A 57 11.43 -5.03 1.13
N LEU A 58 10.54 -5.77 0.46
CA LEU A 58 9.37 -5.18 -0.20
C LEU A 58 8.31 -4.75 0.80
N VAL A 59 8.19 -5.47 1.93
CA VAL A 59 7.37 -5.03 3.07
C VAL A 59 7.90 -3.71 3.64
N VAL A 60 9.23 -3.58 3.76
CA VAL A 60 9.85 -2.31 4.18
C VAL A 60 9.64 -1.22 3.13
N GLN A 61 9.74 -1.53 1.84
CA GLN A 61 9.46 -0.59 0.75
C GLN A 61 8.04 -0.02 0.85
N LEU A 62 7.04 -0.88 1.10
CA LEU A 62 5.66 -0.45 1.30
C LEU A 62 5.51 0.43 2.55
N LYS A 63 6.13 0.04 3.67
CA LYS A 63 6.14 0.84 4.90
C LYS A 63 6.75 2.23 4.68
N ASP A 64 7.91 2.31 4.03
CA ASP A 64 8.59 3.58 3.76
C ASP A 64 7.79 4.46 2.80
N PHE A 65 7.13 3.86 1.81
CA PHE A 65 6.19 4.59 0.95
C PHE A 65 5.03 5.20 1.75
N ILE A 66 4.42 4.45 2.66
CA ILE A 66 3.33 4.95 3.50
C ILE A 66 3.82 6.08 4.41
N GLU A 67 4.98 5.93 5.05
CA GLU A 67 5.49 6.94 5.98
C GLU A 67 5.89 8.24 5.30
N HIS A 68 6.51 8.18 4.12
CA HIS A 68 7.08 9.36 3.47
C HIS A 68 6.11 10.05 2.50
N GLU A 69 5.31 9.27 1.76
CA GLU A 69 4.40 9.81 0.75
C GLU A 69 2.99 10.00 1.30
N VAL A 70 2.44 9.01 2.01
CA VAL A 70 1.06 9.04 2.52
C VAL A 70 0.98 9.78 3.86
N ARG A 71 1.97 9.61 4.73
CA ARG A 71 2.16 10.34 6.01
C ARG A 71 1.05 10.18 7.05
N HIS A 72 0.09 9.30 6.82
CA HIS A 72 -0.94 8.93 7.77
C HIS A 72 -1.41 7.48 7.54
N PRO A 73 -2.06 6.85 8.53
CA PRO A 73 -2.55 5.48 8.38
C PRO A 73 -3.56 5.36 7.23
N ALA A 74 -3.57 4.21 6.54
CA ALA A 74 -4.40 3.97 5.37
C ALA A 74 -5.03 2.57 5.36
N TYR A 75 -6.06 2.37 4.56
CA TYR A 75 -6.52 1.03 4.18
C TYR A 75 -5.52 0.42 3.19
N LEU A 76 -4.93 -0.71 3.56
CA LEU A 76 -3.98 -1.42 2.70
C LEU A 76 -4.74 -2.45 1.87
N VAL A 77 -4.83 -2.21 0.57
CA VAL A 77 -5.54 -3.08 -0.38
C VAL A 77 -4.50 -3.72 -1.27
N GLY A 78 -4.51 -5.05 -1.43
CA GLY A 78 -3.51 -5.68 -2.29
C GLY A 78 -4.02 -6.94 -2.99
N GLN A 79 -3.46 -7.22 -4.16
CA GLN A 79 -3.75 -8.44 -4.93
C GLN A 79 -2.51 -9.34 -4.97
N SER A 80 -2.67 -10.65 -4.71
CA SER A 80 -1.58 -11.64 -4.85
C SER A 80 -0.33 -11.23 -4.04
N LEU A 81 0.82 -10.99 -4.68
CA LEU A 81 2.01 -10.43 -4.03
C LEU A 81 1.70 -9.19 -3.20
N GLY A 82 0.99 -8.22 -3.78
CA GLY A 82 0.62 -6.99 -3.07
C GLY A 82 -0.28 -7.26 -1.86
N GLY A 83 -1.14 -8.28 -1.93
CA GLY A 83 -1.95 -8.72 -0.80
C GLY A 83 -1.10 -9.25 0.36
N TYR A 84 -0.12 -10.10 0.05
CA TYR A 84 0.87 -10.58 1.01
C TYR A 84 1.64 -9.40 1.64
N LEU A 85 2.16 -8.48 0.83
CA LEU A 85 2.92 -7.33 1.32
C LEU A 85 2.08 -6.42 2.23
N SER A 86 0.82 -6.15 1.86
CA SER A 86 -0.13 -5.37 2.66
C SER A 86 -0.42 -6.03 4.02
N LEU A 87 -0.66 -7.35 4.03
CA LEU A 87 -0.90 -8.09 5.27
C LEU A 87 0.33 -8.07 6.18
N MET A 88 1.53 -8.31 5.61
CA MET A 88 2.77 -8.31 6.37
C MET A 88 3.13 -6.91 6.89
N ALA A 89 2.88 -5.86 6.11
CA ALA A 89 3.08 -4.48 6.54
C ALA A 89 2.14 -4.11 7.70
N ALA A 90 0.85 -4.43 7.60
CA ALA A 90 -0.11 -4.18 8.68
C ALA A 90 0.22 -4.98 9.95
N SER A 91 0.66 -6.23 9.82
CA SER A 91 1.06 -7.07 10.95
C SER A 91 2.28 -6.52 11.70
N ARG A 92 3.29 -6.04 10.95
CA ARG A 92 4.54 -5.51 11.54
C ARG A 92 4.44 -4.05 11.98
N TYR A 93 3.63 -3.26 11.29
CA TYR A 93 3.50 -1.80 11.50
C TYR A 93 2.01 -1.42 11.63
N PRO A 94 1.31 -1.90 12.66
CA PRO A 94 -0.14 -1.74 12.78
C PRO A 94 -0.59 -0.28 12.87
N HIS A 95 0.28 0.62 13.34
CA HIS A 95 0.01 2.06 13.39
C HIS A 95 -0.11 2.71 12.00
N LEU A 96 0.35 2.06 10.93
CA LEU A 96 0.23 2.54 9.55
C LEU A 96 -1.04 2.04 8.84
N ALA A 97 -1.77 1.09 9.44
CA ALA A 97 -2.91 0.43 8.79
C ALA A 97 -4.23 0.74 9.52
N GLN A 98 -5.23 1.20 8.77
CA GLN A 98 -6.62 1.32 9.24
C GLN A 98 -7.41 0.02 9.01
N GLY A 99 -6.96 -0.83 8.10
CA GLY A 99 -7.55 -2.10 7.74
C GLY A 99 -6.83 -2.72 6.54
N VAL A 100 -7.08 -4.00 6.28
CA VAL A 100 -6.45 -4.75 5.18
C VAL A 100 -7.53 -5.44 4.34
N VAL A 101 -7.39 -5.37 3.01
CA VAL A 101 -8.19 -6.14 2.05
C VAL A 101 -7.24 -6.89 1.11
N VAL A 102 -7.44 -8.19 0.98
CA VAL A 102 -6.58 -9.14 0.25
C VAL A 102 -7.36 -9.90 -0.80
#